data_AF-A0A9J6FNB8-F1
#
_entry.id   AF-A0A9J6FNB8-F1
#
_cell.length_a   1.000
_cell.length_b   1.000
_cell.length_c   1.000
_cell.angle_alpha   90.00
_cell.angle_beta   90.00
_cell.angle_gamma   90.00
#
_symmetry.space_group_name_H-M   'P 1'
#
loop_
_entity.id
_entity.type
_entity.pdbx_description
1 polymer ?
#
loop_
_entity_poly.entity_id
_entity_poly.type
_entity_poly.pdbx_seq_one_letter_code
_entity_poly.pdbx_strand_id
1 'polypeptide(L)'
;MAASVRKTEGNTLSVFSANTHKDECPFRVIVSERGTWQRHFSTFLQKSLSSIEVDDPCLVRKPHVVDEFLLTPRPKNVRGFSEDVMDLFYSLQQKLVCEEVSACIDRYGAVRFQNACVLSADSFMELLPYYFTATLISHQGNMFIEKEGICIGSSLALILSDMLLARYDRSLMAALKPTNTTKVYRYVDDYLVLYQLTDEHQEKFR
;
A
#
# COMPACT_ATOMS: atom_id res chain seq x y z
N MET A 1 -12.80 -21.63 -6.08
CA MET A 1 -12.28 -20.64 -7.04
C MET A 1 -12.67 -20.97 -8.48
N ALA A 2 -12.30 -22.14 -9.03
CA ALA A 2 -12.57 -22.49 -10.43
C ALA A 2 -14.05 -22.45 -10.84
N ALA A 3 -14.97 -22.93 -9.99
CA ALA A 3 -16.42 -22.88 -10.28
C ALA A 3 -17.00 -21.46 -10.31
N SER A 4 -16.40 -20.52 -9.56
CA SER A 4 -16.84 -19.11 -9.55
C SER A 4 -16.32 -18.36 -10.77
N VAL A 5 -15.07 -18.63 -11.17
CA VAL A 5 -14.46 -18.06 -12.39
C VAL A 5 -15.25 -18.42 -13.64
N ARG A 6 -15.79 -19.65 -13.74
CA ARG A 6 -16.62 -20.05 -14.90
C ARG A 6 -17.93 -19.29 -15.04
N LYS A 7 -18.36 -18.55 -14.01
CA LYS A 7 -19.60 -17.77 -14.01
C LYS A 7 -19.39 -16.28 -14.26
N THR A 8 -18.16 -15.85 -14.53
CA THR A 8 -17.86 -14.44 -14.75
C THR A 8 -18.22 -14.03 -16.17
N GLU A 9 -18.83 -12.86 -16.32
CA GLU A 9 -19.27 -12.33 -17.61
C GLU A 9 -18.16 -11.51 -18.30
N GLY A 10 -17.20 -10.99 -17.52
CA GLY A 10 -16.12 -10.14 -18.01
C GLY A 10 -14.72 -10.79 -17.91
N ASN A 11 -13.91 -10.60 -18.97
CA ASN A 11 -12.51 -11.04 -19.00
C ASN A 11 -11.51 -9.92 -18.70
N THR A 12 -11.97 -8.67 -18.66
CA THR A 12 -11.15 -7.45 -18.55
C THR A 12 -11.72 -6.50 -17.50
N LEU A 13 -10.85 -5.73 -16.86
CA LEU A 13 -11.24 -4.65 -15.96
C LEU A 13 -11.82 -3.50 -16.77
N SER A 14 -12.89 -2.88 -16.27
CA SER A 14 -13.45 -1.68 -16.88
C SER A 14 -12.91 -0.42 -16.19
N VAL A 15 -12.54 0.59 -16.96
CA VAL A 15 -12.12 1.89 -16.41
C VAL A 15 -13.34 2.67 -15.95
N PHE A 16 -13.34 3.05 -14.67
CA PHE A 16 -14.22 4.01 -14.07
C PHE A 16 -13.38 5.24 -13.69
N SER A 17 -13.61 6.39 -14.32
CA SER A 17 -12.90 7.61 -13.92
C SER A 17 -13.62 8.24 -12.72
N ALA A 18 -12.90 8.42 -11.61
CA ALA A 18 -13.40 9.20 -10.49
C ALA A 18 -12.43 10.35 -10.23
N ASN A 19 -12.72 11.49 -10.89
CA ASN A 19 -12.39 12.87 -10.54
C ASN A 19 -11.79 13.64 -11.74
N THR A 20 -12.67 14.33 -12.46
CA THR A 20 -12.36 15.34 -13.48
C THR A 20 -12.52 16.77 -12.94
N HIS A 21 -12.57 16.97 -11.61
CA HIS A 21 -13.12 18.19 -11.01
C HIS A 21 -12.14 19.35 -10.74
N LYS A 22 -10.88 19.28 -11.18
CA LYS A 22 -9.95 20.43 -11.20
C LYS A 22 -9.01 20.31 -12.40
N ASP A 23 -8.91 21.36 -13.20
CA ASP A 23 -8.13 21.39 -14.46
C ASP A 23 -6.63 21.14 -14.27
N GLU A 24 -6.13 21.23 -13.02
CA GLU A 24 -4.73 20.99 -12.64
C GLU A 24 -4.49 19.62 -11.98
N CYS A 25 -5.51 18.77 -11.79
CA CYS A 25 -5.33 17.44 -11.21
C CYS A 25 -5.07 16.38 -12.30
N PRO A 26 -3.99 15.60 -12.21
CA PRO A 26 -3.71 14.53 -13.16
C PRO A 26 -4.83 13.48 -13.16
N PHE A 27 -5.10 12.94 -14.35
CA PHE A 27 -6.14 11.94 -14.56
C PHE A 27 -5.87 10.69 -13.70
N ARG A 28 -6.81 10.34 -12.81
CA ARG A 28 -6.73 9.13 -11.99
C ARG A 28 -7.57 8.02 -12.62
N VAL A 29 -6.90 7.01 -13.17
CA VAL A 29 -7.53 5.79 -13.69
C VAL A 29 -7.95 4.93 -12.50
N ILE A 30 -9.25 4.72 -12.32
CA ILE A 30 -9.75 3.72 -11.39
C ILE A 30 -10.36 2.59 -12.22
N VAL A 31 -10.13 1.36 -11.81
CA VAL A 31 -10.67 0.17 -12.49
C VAL A 31 -11.70 -0.51 -11.61
N SER A 32 -12.67 -1.17 -12.24
CA SER A 32 -13.59 -2.07 -11.57
C SER A 32 -13.27 -3.52 -11.90
N GLU A 33 -13.03 -4.32 -10.86
CA GLU A 33 -12.94 -5.79 -10.98
C GLU A 33 -14.33 -6.47 -11.01
N ARG A 34 -15.43 -5.71 -10.85
CA ARG A 34 -16.76 -6.30 -10.69
C ARG A 34 -17.14 -7.15 -11.91
N GLY A 35 -17.56 -8.38 -11.66
CA GLY A 35 -18.01 -9.32 -12.70
C GLY A 35 -16.87 -10.01 -13.46
N THR A 36 -15.60 -9.79 -13.08
CA THR A 36 -14.45 -10.42 -13.74
C THR A 36 -13.84 -11.56 -12.93
N TRP A 37 -13.11 -12.44 -13.60
CA TRP A 37 -12.31 -13.48 -12.93
C TRP A 37 -11.24 -12.88 -12.02
N GLN A 38 -10.71 -11.70 -12.38
CA GLN A 38 -9.68 -11.01 -11.61
C GLN A 38 -10.18 -10.68 -10.22
N ARG A 39 -11.47 -10.32 -10.03
CA ARG A 39 -12.04 -10.13 -8.69
C ARG A 39 -11.93 -11.36 -7.81
N HIS A 40 -12.22 -12.53 -8.35
CA HIS A 40 -12.15 -13.78 -7.57
C HIS A 40 -10.70 -14.12 -7.21
N PHE A 41 -9.78 -13.88 -8.13
CA PHE A 41 -8.36 -14.13 -7.94
C PHE A 41 -7.73 -13.13 -6.95
N SER A 42 -7.96 -11.83 -7.15
CA SER A 42 -7.50 -10.75 -6.28
C SER A 42 -8.06 -10.88 -4.86
N THR A 43 -9.35 -11.22 -4.71
CA THR A 43 -9.97 -11.43 -3.39
C THR A 43 -9.35 -12.62 -2.65
N PHE A 44 -9.01 -13.70 -3.38
CA PHE A 44 -8.33 -14.83 -2.77
C PHE A 44 -6.94 -14.42 -2.24
N LEU A 45 -6.14 -13.76 -3.09
CA LEU A 45 -4.83 -13.26 -2.71
C LEU A 45 -4.94 -12.28 -1.52
N GLN A 46 -5.89 -11.35 -1.58
CA GLN A 46 -6.13 -10.36 -0.53
C GLN A 46 -6.47 -11.04 0.80
N LYS A 47 -7.35 -12.05 0.79
CA LYS A 47 -7.73 -12.79 2.00
C LYS A 47 -6.53 -13.50 2.62
N SER A 48 -5.69 -14.12 1.80
CA SER A 48 -4.48 -14.79 2.27
C SER A 48 -3.48 -13.79 2.87
N LEU A 49 -3.24 -12.66 2.20
CA LEU A 49 -2.35 -11.61 2.70
C LEU A 49 -2.87 -10.94 3.98
N SER A 50 -4.19 -10.78 4.10
CA SER A 50 -4.82 -10.19 5.29
C SER A 50 -4.65 -11.04 6.55
N SER A 51 -4.20 -12.29 6.42
CA SER A 51 -3.87 -13.14 7.56
C SER A 51 -2.48 -12.86 8.15
N ILE A 52 -1.62 -12.15 7.41
CA ILE A 52 -0.26 -11.82 7.83
C ILE A 52 -0.30 -10.52 8.63
N GLU A 53 0.26 -10.56 9.83
CA GLU A 53 0.53 -9.35 10.60
C GLU A 53 1.80 -8.67 10.07
N VAL A 54 1.64 -7.44 9.59
CA VAL A 54 2.74 -6.62 9.08
C VAL A 54 3.21 -5.70 10.20
N ASP A 55 4.48 -5.84 10.58
CA ASP A 55 5.14 -4.90 11.49
C ASP A 55 5.40 -3.59 10.76
N ASP A 56 4.60 -2.58 11.09
CA ASP A 56 4.61 -1.27 10.47
C ASP A 56 4.67 -0.18 11.55
N PRO A 57 5.83 0.45 11.76
CA PRO A 57 6.03 1.38 12.87
C PRO A 57 5.38 2.76 12.64
N CYS A 58 4.99 3.08 11.40
CA CYS A 58 4.49 4.39 11.01
C CYS A 58 2.99 4.38 10.71
N LEU A 59 2.43 3.25 10.27
CA LEU A 59 1.04 3.17 9.82
C LEU A 59 0.03 3.55 10.90
N VAL A 60 -0.82 4.51 10.55
CA VAL A 60 -2.00 4.92 11.28
C VAL A 60 -3.22 4.48 10.49
N ARG A 61 -4.02 3.58 11.05
CA ARG A 61 -5.26 3.12 10.41
C ARG A 61 -6.44 4.06 10.61
N LYS A 62 -6.36 4.93 11.62
CA LYS A 62 -7.45 5.82 12.02
C LYS A 62 -6.90 7.20 12.35
N PRO A 63 -7.36 8.27 11.68
CA PRO A 63 -6.78 9.61 11.82
C PRO A 63 -6.72 10.15 13.26
N HIS A 64 -7.70 9.79 14.11
CA HIS A 64 -7.75 10.26 15.51
C HIS A 64 -6.51 9.93 16.36
N VAL A 65 -5.69 8.94 15.97
CA VAL A 65 -4.41 8.65 16.64
C VAL A 65 -3.45 9.84 16.50
N VAL A 66 -3.49 10.52 15.35
CA VAL A 66 -2.73 11.74 15.13
C VAL A 66 -3.33 12.89 15.94
N ASP A 67 -4.66 12.98 16.02
CA ASP A 67 -5.36 14.02 16.80
C ASP A 67 -4.96 13.97 18.29
N GLU A 68 -4.95 12.78 18.89
CA GLU A 68 -4.54 12.59 20.29
C GLU A 68 -3.12 13.12 20.53
N PHE A 69 -2.20 12.83 19.61
CA PHE A 69 -0.86 13.37 19.67
C PHE A 69 -0.83 14.89 19.48
N LEU A 70 -1.62 15.41 18.53
CA LEU A 70 -1.58 16.83 18.19
C LEU A 70 -2.18 17.71 19.29
N LEU A 71 -3.21 17.22 19.99
CA LEU A 71 -3.99 17.93 21.00
C LEU A 71 -3.40 17.85 22.41
N THR A 72 -2.44 16.94 22.66
CA THR A 72 -1.76 16.85 23.95
C THR A 72 -0.77 18.03 24.13
N PRO A 73 -0.73 18.71 25.29
CA PRO A 73 0.21 19.80 25.54
C PRO A 73 1.67 19.38 25.30
N ARG A 74 2.39 20.12 24.45
CA ARG A 74 3.75 19.76 24.01
C ARG A 74 4.82 20.66 24.62
N PRO A 75 6.06 20.17 24.75
CA PRO A 75 7.20 21.05 24.97
C PRO A 75 7.33 22.01 23.78
N LYS A 76 7.71 23.27 24.07
CA LYS A 76 7.68 24.40 23.12
C LYS A 76 8.55 24.23 21.85
N ASN A 77 9.40 23.21 21.82
CA ASN A 77 10.42 22.98 20.80
C ASN A 77 10.07 21.89 19.77
N VAL A 78 8.84 21.35 19.75
CA VAL A 78 8.44 20.40 18.70
C VAL A 78 8.09 21.14 17.41
N ARG A 79 8.58 20.61 16.29
CA ARG A 79 8.25 21.03 14.91
C ARG A 79 7.83 19.80 14.10
N GLY A 80 7.26 20.04 12.94
CA GLY A 80 6.88 18.97 12.03
C GLY A 80 6.73 19.45 10.60
N PHE A 81 6.78 18.50 9.69
CA PHE A 81 6.52 18.68 8.27
C PHE A 81 5.76 17.45 7.75
N SER A 82 5.09 17.63 6.62
CA SER A 82 4.36 16.57 5.94
C SER A 82 4.96 16.32 4.56
N GLU A 83 5.00 15.05 4.17
CA GLU A 83 5.46 14.61 2.84
C GLU A 83 4.41 13.65 2.28
N ASP A 84 4.17 13.71 0.98
CA ASP A 84 3.23 12.83 0.28
C ASP A 84 3.96 11.96 -0.74
N VAL A 85 3.60 10.68 -0.82
CA VAL A 85 4.17 9.75 -1.80
C VAL A 85 3.45 9.95 -3.13
N MET A 86 4.12 10.62 -4.06
CA MET A 86 3.58 10.84 -5.40
C MET A 86 3.25 9.51 -6.10
N ASP A 87 2.01 9.43 -6.59
CA ASP A 87 1.54 8.37 -7.48
C ASP A 87 1.76 6.94 -6.92
N LEU A 88 1.60 6.74 -5.61
CA LEU A 88 1.88 5.49 -4.89
C LEU A 88 1.52 4.20 -5.66
N PHE A 89 0.31 4.13 -6.22
CA PHE A 89 -0.16 2.92 -6.90
C PHE A 89 0.50 2.71 -8.27
N TYR A 90 0.83 3.79 -8.98
CA TYR A 90 1.50 3.71 -10.28
C TYR A 90 3.01 3.50 -10.14
N SER A 91 3.61 4.00 -9.04
CA SER A 91 5.04 3.85 -8.74
C SER A 91 5.39 2.57 -7.97
N LEU A 92 4.40 1.72 -7.72
CA LEU A 92 4.58 0.49 -6.95
C LEU A 92 5.46 -0.53 -7.71
N GLN A 93 6.68 -0.74 -7.24
CA GLN A 93 7.62 -1.67 -7.86
C GLN A 93 7.23 -3.12 -7.56
N GLN A 94 6.56 -3.77 -8.52
CA GLN A 94 6.02 -5.13 -8.39
C GLN A 94 7.05 -6.16 -7.89
N LYS A 95 8.31 -6.05 -8.32
CA LYS A 95 9.40 -6.91 -7.83
C LYS A 95 9.63 -6.73 -6.32
N LEU A 96 9.75 -5.49 -5.86
CA LEU A 96 9.97 -5.20 -4.44
C LEU A 96 8.75 -5.60 -3.59
N VAL A 97 7.54 -5.48 -4.14
CA VAL A 97 6.31 -5.99 -3.50
C VAL A 97 6.41 -7.50 -3.30
N CYS A 98 6.76 -8.27 -4.34
CA CYS A 98 6.89 -9.72 -4.22
C CYS A 98 7.99 -10.12 -3.22
N GLU A 99 9.14 -9.44 -3.24
CA GLU A 99 10.19 -9.65 -2.24
C GLU A 99 9.69 -9.41 -0.81
N GLU A 100 8.96 -8.32 -0.59
CA GLU A 100 8.45 -7.95 0.73
C GLU A 100 7.32 -8.88 1.20
N VAL A 101 6.45 -9.35 0.29
CA VAL A 101 5.44 -10.37 0.61
C VAL A 101 6.12 -11.66 1.02
N SER A 102 7.16 -12.11 0.31
CA SER A 102 7.95 -13.28 0.70
C SER A 102 8.53 -13.10 2.10
N ALA A 103 9.18 -11.96 2.37
CA ALA A 103 9.75 -11.66 3.69
C ALA A 103 8.68 -11.61 4.80
N CYS A 104 7.47 -11.12 4.50
CA CYS A 104 6.35 -11.15 5.43
C CYS A 104 5.88 -12.57 5.73
N ILE A 105 5.78 -13.43 4.71
CA ILE A 105 5.42 -14.85 4.90
C ILE A 105 6.47 -15.56 5.75
N ASP A 106 7.76 -15.29 5.51
CA ASP A 106 8.87 -15.86 6.28
C ASP A 106 8.80 -15.45 7.76
N ARG A 107 8.57 -14.15 8.04
CA ARG A 107 8.39 -13.64 9.41
C ARG A 107 7.14 -14.20 10.09
N TYR A 108 6.04 -14.35 9.34
CA TYR A 108 4.78 -14.90 9.87
C TYR A 108 4.86 -16.42 10.09
N GLY A 109 5.74 -17.10 9.36
CA GLY A 109 5.97 -18.53 9.37
C GLY A 109 5.18 -19.25 8.27
N ALA A 110 5.89 -19.92 7.37
CA ALA A 110 5.32 -20.60 6.19
C ALA A 110 4.19 -21.59 6.53
N VAL A 111 4.34 -22.38 7.61
CA VAL A 111 3.30 -23.33 8.04
C VAL A 111 2.02 -22.62 8.47
N ARG A 112 2.17 -21.53 9.23
CA ARG A 112 1.03 -20.72 9.70
C ARG A 112 0.34 -20.04 8.52
N PHE A 113 1.12 -19.52 7.58
CA PHE A 113 0.60 -18.96 6.34
C PHE A 113 -0.17 -19.99 5.52
N GLN A 114 0.42 -21.17 5.29
CA GLN A 114 -0.22 -22.23 4.52
C GLN A 114 -1.54 -22.70 5.13
N ASN A 115 -1.62 -22.80 6.46
CA ASN A 115 -2.86 -23.15 7.15
C ASN A 115 -3.97 -22.10 6.94
N ALA A 116 -3.61 -20.82 6.77
CA ALA A 116 -4.57 -19.75 6.52
C ALA A 116 -4.92 -19.58 5.03
N CYS A 117 -3.93 -19.73 4.14
CA CYS A 117 -4.02 -19.53 2.70
C CYS A 117 -4.57 -20.77 1.95
N VAL A 118 -4.40 -21.96 2.53
CA VAL A 118 -4.72 -23.27 1.93
C VAL A 118 -3.82 -23.60 0.71
N LEU A 119 -2.73 -22.86 0.52
CA LEU A 119 -1.67 -23.12 -0.45
C LEU A 119 -0.31 -23.06 0.25
N SER A 120 0.70 -23.76 -0.30
CA SER A 120 2.08 -23.54 0.13
C SER A 120 2.52 -22.09 -0.15
N ALA A 121 3.52 -21.62 0.60
CA ALA A 121 4.13 -20.32 0.37
C ALA A 121 4.63 -20.18 -1.08
N ASP A 122 5.32 -21.20 -1.60
CA ASP A 122 5.84 -21.21 -2.97
C ASP A 122 4.74 -21.06 -4.02
N SER A 123 3.67 -21.86 -3.93
CA SER A 123 2.55 -21.76 -4.87
C SER A 123 1.84 -20.41 -4.77
N PHE A 124 1.75 -19.82 -3.58
CA PHE A 124 1.23 -18.46 -3.42
C PHE A 124 2.14 -17.43 -4.10
N MET A 125 3.45 -17.56 -3.93
CA MET A 125 4.44 -16.67 -4.53
C MET A 125 4.57 -16.81 -6.05
N GLU A 126 4.12 -17.91 -6.64
CA GLU A 126 3.93 -18.04 -8.09
C GLU A 126 2.69 -17.27 -8.59
N LEU A 127 1.62 -17.25 -7.80
CA LEU A 127 0.34 -16.63 -8.17
C LEU A 127 0.39 -15.09 -8.13
N LEU A 128 1.14 -14.51 -7.20
CA LEU A 128 1.19 -13.05 -7.04
C LEU A 128 1.82 -12.32 -8.26
N PRO A 129 3.01 -12.72 -8.79
CA PRO A 129 3.53 -12.18 -10.04
C PRO A 129 2.60 -12.40 -11.24
N TYR A 130 1.91 -13.54 -11.26
CA TYR A 130 0.92 -13.83 -12.30
C TYR A 130 -0.23 -12.82 -12.28
N TYR A 131 -0.72 -12.41 -11.11
CA TYR A 131 -1.74 -11.36 -10.99
C TYR A 131 -1.32 -10.06 -11.69
N PHE A 132 -0.10 -9.59 -11.42
CA PHE A 132 0.42 -8.36 -12.01
C PHE A 132 0.48 -8.43 -13.54
N THR A 133 0.99 -9.54 -14.08
CA THR A 133 1.17 -9.72 -15.53
C THR A 133 -0.12 -10.05 -16.30
N ALA A 134 -1.13 -10.61 -15.63
CA ALA A 134 -2.41 -10.98 -16.21
C ALA A 134 -3.47 -9.86 -16.09
N THR A 135 -3.09 -8.66 -15.64
CA THR A 135 -4.03 -7.55 -15.45
C THR A 135 -4.38 -6.87 -16.77
N LEU A 136 -5.54 -7.23 -17.32
CA LEU A 136 -6.10 -6.67 -18.55
C LEU A 136 -7.15 -5.59 -18.24
N ILE A 137 -7.05 -4.45 -18.92
CA ILE A 137 -7.93 -3.30 -18.77
C ILE A 137 -8.57 -2.99 -20.13
N SER A 138 -9.88 -2.80 -20.17
CA SER A 138 -10.60 -2.33 -21.35
C SER A 138 -11.04 -0.88 -21.19
N HIS A 139 -10.73 -0.06 -22.19
CA HIS A 139 -11.14 1.34 -22.26
C HIS A 139 -11.40 1.76 -23.71
N GLN A 140 -12.56 2.35 -23.97
CA GLN A 140 -12.97 2.87 -25.30
C GLN A 140 -12.78 1.85 -26.45
N GLY A 141 -13.12 0.58 -26.21
CA GLY A 141 -12.98 -0.49 -27.20
C GLY A 141 -11.55 -1.03 -27.38
N ASN A 142 -10.56 -0.45 -26.71
CA ASN A 142 -9.18 -0.93 -26.70
C ASN A 142 -8.91 -1.79 -25.46
N MET A 143 -7.89 -2.64 -25.56
CA MET A 143 -7.38 -3.46 -24.46
C MET A 143 -5.95 -3.07 -24.11
N PHE A 144 -5.67 -2.97 -22.82
CA PHE A 144 -4.40 -2.57 -22.24
C PHE A 144 -3.95 -3.61 -21.22
N ILE A 145 -2.64 -3.70 -21.02
CA ILE A 145 -2.03 -4.52 -19.96
C ILE A 145 -1.33 -3.58 -19.02
N GLU A 146 -1.55 -3.77 -17.72
CA GLU A 146 -0.79 -3.05 -16.69
C GLU A 146 0.66 -3.56 -16.68
N LYS A 147 1.62 -2.68 -16.99
CA LYS A 147 3.04 -3.06 -17.07
C LYS A 147 3.79 -2.85 -15.75
N GLU A 148 3.39 -1.86 -14.97
CA GLU A 148 4.05 -1.43 -13.74
C GLU A 148 2.99 -0.89 -12.79
N GLY A 149 3.31 -0.87 -11.49
CA GLY A 149 2.35 -0.45 -10.48
C GLY A 149 1.25 -1.48 -10.24
N ILE A 150 0.13 -0.98 -9.72
CA ILE A 150 -1.10 -1.72 -9.51
C ILE A 150 -2.29 -0.79 -9.77
N CYS A 151 -3.31 -1.31 -10.46
CA CYS A 151 -4.47 -0.49 -10.79
C CYS A 151 -5.24 -0.05 -9.54
N ILE A 152 -5.55 1.25 -9.47
CA ILE A 152 -6.41 1.81 -8.42
C ILE A 152 -7.80 1.20 -8.56
N GLY A 153 -8.37 0.70 -7.46
CA GLY A 153 -9.64 -0.03 -7.47
C GLY A 153 -9.48 -1.56 -7.50
N SER A 154 -8.25 -2.06 -7.71
CA SER A 154 -7.89 -3.43 -7.34
C SER A 154 -8.09 -3.64 -5.84
N SER A 155 -8.63 -4.80 -5.46
CA SER A 155 -8.69 -5.19 -4.04
C SER A 155 -7.33 -5.47 -3.41
N LEU A 156 -6.29 -5.63 -4.21
CA LEU A 156 -4.92 -5.82 -3.74
C LEU A 156 -4.14 -4.53 -3.57
N ALA A 157 -4.59 -3.42 -4.17
CA ALA A 157 -3.83 -2.16 -4.20
C ALA A 157 -3.37 -1.71 -2.81
N LEU A 158 -4.31 -1.58 -1.86
CA LEU A 158 -4.01 -1.08 -0.51
C LEU A 158 -3.13 -2.03 0.31
N ILE A 159 -3.40 -3.34 0.29
CA ILE A 159 -2.65 -4.27 1.14
C ILE A 159 -1.21 -4.44 0.63
N LEU A 160 -1.01 -4.44 -0.69
CA LEU A 160 0.32 -4.56 -1.27
C LEU A 160 1.12 -3.27 -1.12
N SER A 161 0.47 -2.10 -1.23
CA SER A 161 1.13 -0.82 -0.93
C SER A 161 1.52 -0.72 0.53
N ASP A 162 0.64 -1.10 1.47
CA ASP A 162 0.94 -1.09 2.90
C ASP A 162 2.12 -2.00 3.24
N MET A 163 2.17 -3.22 2.67
CA MET A 163 3.28 -4.15 2.89
C MET A 163 4.61 -3.55 2.41
N LEU A 164 4.65 -2.97 1.20
CA LEU A 164 5.87 -2.35 0.68
C LEU A 164 6.25 -1.09 1.48
N LEU A 165 5.29 -0.24 1.84
CA LEU A 165 5.56 0.94 2.64
C LEU A 165 6.08 0.57 4.03
N ALA A 166 5.61 -0.52 4.65
CA ALA A 166 6.15 -1.01 5.91
C ALA A 166 7.66 -1.36 5.82
N ARG A 167 8.14 -1.84 4.66
CA ARG A 167 9.58 -2.04 4.40
C ARG A 167 10.35 -0.72 4.46
N TYR A 168 9.82 0.31 3.82
CA TYR A 168 10.43 1.63 3.84
C TYR A 168 10.33 2.27 5.23
N ASP A 169 9.23 2.10 5.93
CA ASP A 169 9.01 2.64 7.27
C ASP A 169 9.98 2.06 8.30
N ARG A 170 10.22 0.75 8.26
CA ARG A 170 11.24 0.13 9.13
C ARG A 170 12.64 0.69 8.84
N SER A 171 12.95 0.92 7.56
CA SER A 171 14.24 1.50 7.14
C SER A 171 14.36 2.97 7.55
N LEU A 172 13.28 3.74 7.38
CA LEU A 172 13.16 5.14 7.78
C LEU A 172 13.34 5.29 9.28
N MET A 173 12.65 4.48 10.09
CA MET A 173 12.75 4.53 11.54
C MET A 173 14.15 4.15 12.03
N ALA A 174 14.83 3.20 11.37
CA ALA A 174 16.22 2.89 11.68
C ALA A 174 17.16 4.07 11.38
N ALA A 175 16.94 4.76 10.26
CA ALA A 175 17.72 5.93 9.85
C ALA A 175 17.43 7.17 10.72
N LEU A 176 16.22 7.31 11.24
CA LEU A 176 15.80 8.43 12.09
C LEU A 176 16.12 8.21 13.58
N LYS A 177 16.40 6.97 14.01
CA LYS A 177 16.78 6.65 15.40
C LYS A 177 17.89 7.53 16.01
N PRO A 178 18.98 7.91 15.29
CA PRO A 178 20.01 8.80 15.84
C PRO A 178 19.63 10.30 15.79
N THR A 179 18.48 10.65 15.23
CA THR A 179 18.04 12.05 15.07
C THR A 179 17.16 12.50 16.24
N ASN A 180 16.82 13.79 16.25
CA ASN A 180 15.83 14.38 17.16
C ASN A 180 14.37 14.10 16.74
N THR A 181 14.14 13.16 15.82
CA THR A 181 12.79 12.73 15.43
C THR A 181 12.10 12.10 16.62
N THR A 182 10.93 12.65 16.96
CA THR A 182 10.09 12.15 18.04
C THR A 182 9.12 11.09 17.54
N LYS A 183 8.50 11.33 16.38
CA LYS A 183 7.45 10.44 15.85
C LYS A 183 7.26 10.63 14.35
N VAL A 184 6.94 9.53 13.68
CA VAL A 184 6.47 9.51 12.29
C VAL A 184 5.11 8.84 12.27
N TYR A 185 4.18 9.44 11.55
CA TYR A 185 2.86 8.87 11.26
C TYR A 185 2.70 8.77 9.75
N ARG A 186 2.08 7.69 9.28
CA ARG A 186 1.67 7.52 7.89
C ARG A 186 0.21 7.14 7.79
N TYR A 187 -0.54 7.81 6.94
CA TYR A 187 -1.90 7.43 6.55
C TYR A 187 -1.94 7.23 5.03
N VAL A 188 -2.00 5.97 4.59
CA VAL A 188 -1.83 5.59 3.17
C VAL A 188 -0.49 6.10 2.63
N ASP A 189 -0.49 7.14 1.80
CA ASP A 189 0.63 7.83 1.16
C ASP A 189 1.12 9.08 1.91
N ASP A 190 0.30 9.66 2.79
CA ASP A 190 0.63 10.86 3.54
C ASP A 190 1.48 10.55 4.78
N TYR A 191 2.65 11.19 4.89
CA TYR A 191 3.51 11.18 6.07
C TYR A 191 3.43 12.48 6.86
N LEU A 192 3.45 12.36 8.18
CA LEU A 192 3.69 13.45 9.12
C LEU A 192 4.91 13.10 9.99
N VAL A 193 5.96 13.91 9.90
CA VAL A 193 7.20 13.74 10.65
C VAL A 193 7.32 14.82 11.70
N LEU A 194 7.61 14.43 12.93
CA LEU A 194 7.69 15.31 14.09
C LEU A 194 9.05 15.18 14.77
N TYR A 195 9.68 16.31 15.07
CA TYR A 195 11.03 16.37 15.62
C TYR A 195 11.19 17.51 16.64
N GLN A 196 12.18 17.40 17.52
CA GLN A 196 12.47 18.41 18.55
C GLN A 196 13.65 19.28 18.15
N LEU A 197 13.47 20.61 18.14
CA LEU A 197 14.59 21.53 17.98
C LEU A 197 15.55 21.42 19.15
N THR A 198 16.84 21.27 18.83
CA THR A 198 17.95 21.50 19.76
C THR A 198 18.20 22.99 19.91
N ASP A 199 18.81 23.41 21.03
CA ASP A 199 19.04 24.83 21.33
C ASP A 199 19.87 25.56 20.25
N GLU A 200 20.78 24.85 19.56
CA GLU A 200 21.56 25.37 18.42
C GLU A 200 20.68 25.82 17.23
N HIS A 201 19.49 25.24 17.05
CA HIS A 201 18.58 25.61 15.97
C HIS A 201 17.67 26.80 16.33
N GLN A 202 17.58 27.18 17.60
CA GLN A 202 16.72 28.30 18.01
C GLN A 202 17.32 29.67 17.66
N GLU A 203 18.64 29.79 17.53
CA GLU A 203 19.31 31.03 17.14
C GLU A 203 19.18 31.35 15.65
N LYS A 204 18.98 30.34 14.78
CA LYS A 204 18.95 30.54 13.33
C LYS A 204 17.60 31.03 12.78
N PHE A 205 16.56 31.04 13.61
CA PHE A 205 15.19 31.44 13.27
C PHE A 205 14.63 32.53 14.22
N ARG A 206 15.50 33.19 14.99
CA ARG A 206 15.23 34.50 15.62
C ARG A 206 15.79 35.60 14.74
#